data_AF-A0A957V8W1-F1
#
_entry.id   AF-A0A957V8W1-F1
#
_cell.length_a   1.000
_cell.length_b   1.000
_cell.length_c   1.000
_cell.angle_alpha   90.00
_cell.angle_beta   90.00
_cell.angle_gamma   90.00
#
_symmetry.space_group_name_H-M   'P 1'
#
loop_
_entity.id
_entity.type
_entity.pdbx_description
1 polymer ?
#
loop_
_entity_poly.entity_id
_entity_poly.type
_entity_poly.pdbx_seq_one_letter_code
_entity_poly.pdbx_strand_id
1 'polypeptide(L)' 'MTVRSVLDTNIWVSGIIWRGRPYRIRKLGQEQTFILVTSLPILVEVTRVLREYFEFSDELA' A
#
# COMPACT_ATOMS: atom_id res chain seq x y z
N MET A 1 -12.25 -6.05 -20.33
CA MET A 1 -11.20 -6.70 -19.51
C MET A 1 -10.94 -5.83 -18.31
N THR A 2 -10.99 -6.36 -17.09
CA THR A 2 -10.68 -5.58 -15.87
C THR A 2 -9.19 -5.68 -15.57
N VAL A 3 -8.50 -4.53 -15.48
CA VAL A 3 -7.08 -4.47 -15.16
C VAL A 3 -6.86 -4.95 -13.72
N ARG A 4 -5.89 -5.86 -13.54
CA ARG A 4 -5.41 -6.31 -12.22
C ARG A 4 -3.99 -5.81 -12.05
N SER A 5 -3.68 -5.23 -10.89
CA SER A 5 -2.35 -4.70 -10.61
C SER A 5 -1.90 -5.08 -9.22
N VAL A 6 -0.63 -5.43 -9.11
CA VAL A 6 0.08 -5.63 -7.84
C VAL A 6 0.94 -4.39 -7.63
N LEU A 7 0.72 -3.70 -6.52
CA LEU A 7 1.58 -2.58 -6.14
C LEU A 7 2.80 -3.12 -5.39
N ASP A 8 3.97 -2.63 -5.76
CA ASP A 8 5.20 -2.88 -5.01
C ASP A 8 5.10 -2.26 -3.60
N THR A 9 5.88 -2.80 -2.67
CA THR A 9 6.03 -2.28 -1.30
C THR A 9 6.26 -0.78 -1.28
N ASN A 10 7.11 -0.24 -2.17
CA ASN A 10 7.42 1.19 -2.15
C ASN A 10 6.18 2.06 -2.45
N ILE A 11 5.27 1.60 -3.32
CA ILE A 11 4.04 2.32 -3.64
C ILE A 11 3.07 2.26 -2.47
N TRP A 12 2.99 1.12 -1.78
CA TRP A 12 2.21 1.00 -0.55
C TRP A 12 2.71 1.95 0.54
N VAL A 13 3.99 1.86 0.90
CA VAL A 13 4.61 2.69 1.95
C VAL A 13 4.48 4.16 1.56
N SER A 14 4.89 4.54 0.35
CA SER A 14 4.79 5.95 -0.06
C SER A 14 3.35 6.45 -0.14
N GLY A 15 2.39 5.59 -0.48
CA GLY A 15 0.97 5.94 -0.55
C GLY A 15 0.29 6.04 0.81
N ILE A 16 0.88 5.48 1.86
CA ILE A 16 0.45 5.62 3.26
C ILE A 16 1.05 6.88 3.86
N ILE A 17 2.35 7.12 3.68
CA ILE A 17 3.08 8.21 4.33
C ILE A 17 2.86 9.58 3.65
N TRP A 18 2.83 9.63 2.32
CA TRP A 18 2.76 10.90 1.58
C TRP A 18 1.56 10.98 0.63
N ARG A 19 1.05 12.19 0.39
CA ARG A 19 -0.10 12.44 -0.53
C ARG A 19 0.33 12.64 -2.00
N GLY A 20 1.27 11.83 -2.48
CA GLY A 20 1.86 11.91 -3.83
C GLY A 20 1.16 11.06 -4.90
N ARG A 21 1.89 10.75 -5.99
CA ARG A 21 1.43 9.81 -7.02
C ARG A 21 1.07 8.42 -6.44
N PRO A 22 1.87 7.81 -5.53
CA PRO A 22 1.54 6.54 -4.90
C PRO A 22 0.20 6.55 -4.16
N TYR A 23 -0.09 7.62 -3.42
CA TYR A 23 -1.39 7.80 -2.75
C TYR A 23 -2.55 7.79 -3.74
N ARG A 24 -2.41 8.52 -4.87
CA ARG A 24 -3.44 8.54 -5.93
C ARG A 24 -3.65 7.16 -6.55
N ILE A 25 -2.58 6.41 -6.80
CA ILE A 25 -2.67 5.04 -7.34
C ILE A 25 -3.43 4.13 -6.36
N ARG A 26 -3.07 4.17 -5.07
CA ARG A 26 -3.77 3.42 -4.02
C ARG A 26 -5.26 3.79 -3.95
N LYS A 27 -5.58 5.09 -4.00
CA LYS A 27 -6.97 5.59 -3.97
C LYS A 27 -7.78 5.08 -5.17
N LEU A 28 -7.22 5.12 -6.39
CA LEU A 28 -7.86 4.58 -7.59
C LEU A 28 -8.15 3.06 -7.48
N GLY A 29 -7.24 2.32 -6.86
CA GLY A 29 -7.45 0.90 -6.55
C GLY A 29 -8.56 0.67 -5.52
N GLN A 30 -8.63 1.51 -4.47
CA GLN A 30 -9.71 1.49 -3.48
C GLN A 30 -11.07 1.88 -4.08
N GLU A 31 -11.08 2.81 -5.03
CA GLU A 31 -12.25 3.23 -5.82
C GLU A 31 -12.58 2.23 -6.94
N GLN A 32 -11.93 1.06 -6.96
CA GLN A 32 -12.18 -0.03 -7.90
C GLN A 32 -12.02 0.36 -9.39
N THR A 33 -11.22 1.39 -9.70
CA THR A 33 -10.86 1.74 -11.08
C THR A 33 -10.02 0.63 -11.73
N PHE A 34 -9.31 -0.14 -10.91
CA PHE A 34 -8.68 -1.42 -11.26
C PHE A 34 -8.73 -2.34 -10.04
N ILE A 35 -8.51 -3.64 -10.23
CA ILE A 35 -8.44 -4.61 -9.14
C ILE A 35 -7.04 -4.55 -8.53
N LEU A 36 -6.98 -4.10 -7.28
CA LEU A 36 -5.78 -4.11 -6.46
C LEU A 36 -5.55 -5.52 -5.90
N VAL A 37 -4.42 -6.12 -6.24
CA VAL A 37 -4.01 -7.45 -5.74
C VAL A 37 -2.78 -7.28 -4.87
N THR A 38 -2.68 -8.06 -3.79
CA THR A 38 -1.51 -8.11 -2.92
C THR A 38 -1.22 -9.56 -2.52
N SER A 39 -0.10 -9.78 -1.85
CA SER A 39 0.33 -11.08 -1.34
C SER A 39 0.86 -10.95 0.08
N LEU A 40 0.96 -12.08 0.79
CA LEU A 40 1.53 -12.11 2.14
C LEU A 40 2.95 -11.52 2.21
N PRO A 41 3.89 -11.83 1.27
CA PRO A 41 5.21 -11.21 1.29
C PRO A 41 5.18 -9.68 1.20
N ILE A 42 4.30 -9.10 0.37
CA ILE A 42 4.17 -7.65 0.24
C ILE A 42 3.64 -7.06 1.56
N LEU A 43 2.64 -7.70 2.17
CA LEU A 43 2.10 -7.24 3.46
C LEU A 43 3.16 -7.27 4.56
N VAL A 44 3.93 -8.36 4.67
CA VAL A 44 5.02 -8.49 5.65
C VAL A 44 6.05 -7.37 5.48
N GLU A 45 6.48 -7.11 4.24
CA GLU A 45 7.47 -6.08 3.97
C GLU A 45 6.93 -4.67 4.23
N VAL A 46 5.68 -4.38 3.83
CA VAL A 46 5.04 -3.09 4.13
C VAL A 46 4.96 -2.87 5.64
N THR A 47 4.51 -3.87 6.40
CA THR A 47 4.44 -3.79 7.87
C THR A 47 5.82 -3.58 8.49
N ARG A 48 6.84 -4.30 8.02
CA ARG A 48 8.23 -4.13 8.47
C ARG A 48 8.71 -2.70 8.24
N VAL A 49 8.55 -2.18 7.03
CA VAL A 49 9.01 -0.83 6.68
C VAL A 49 8.29 0.24 7.50
N LEU A 50 6.97 0.12 7.68
CA LEU A 50 6.18 1.07 8.47
C LEU A 50 6.60 1.09 9.94
N ARG A 51 6.90 -0.07 10.53
CA ARG A 51 7.34 -0.18 11.93
C ARG A 51 8.76 0.36 12.11
N GLU A 52 9.69 -0.10 11.29
CA GLU A 52 11.12 0.19 11.46
C GLU A 52 11.47 1.65 11.11
N TYR A 53 10.81 2.24 10.12
CA TYR A 53 11.18 3.57 9.61
C TYR A 53 10.16 4.67 9.92
N PHE A 54 8.94 4.33 10.34
CA PHE A 54 7.88 5.31 10.56
C PHE A 54 7.16 5.17 11.92
N GLU A 55 7.65 4.30 12.80
CA GLU A 55 7.12 4.12 14.17
C GLU A 55 5.63 3.75 14.24
N PHE A 56 5.09 3.15 13.18
CA PHE A 56 3.72 2.63 13.22
C PHE A 56 3.66 1.45 14.19
N SER A 57 2.59 1.39 15.00
CA SER A 57 2.32 0.27 15.89
C SER A 57 0.91 -0.28 15.66
N ASP A 58 0.68 -1.52 16.06
CA ASP A 58 -0.64 -2.14 16.02
C ASP A 58 -1.49 -1.73 17.25
N GLU A 59 -0.93 -0.96 18.19
CA GLU A 59 -1.52 -0.71 19.51
C GLU A 59 -2.68 0.29 19.53
N LEU A 60 -3.14 0.77 18.37
CA LEU A 60 -4.37 1.55 18.25
C LEU A 60 -5.09 1.17 16.94
N ALA A 61 -6.02 0.22 17.04
CA ALA A 61 -7.13 0.04 16.10
C ALA A 61 -8.44 -0.04 16.87
#